data_AF-A0A924YL25-F1
#
_entry.id   AF-A0A924YL25-F1
#
_cell.length_a   1.000
_cell.length_b   1.000
_cell.length_c   1.000
_cell.angle_alpha   90.00
_cell.angle_beta   90.00
_cell.angle_gamma   90.00
#
_symmetry.space_group_name_H-M   'P 1'
#
loop_
_entity.id
_entity.type
_entity.pdbx_description
1 polymer ?
#
loop_
_entity_poly.entity_id
_entity_poly.type
_entity_poly.pdbx_seq_one_letter_code
_entity_poly.pdbx_strand_id
1 'polypeptide(L)'
;GGWRYAPSSNDSDLSVTGWQLLALRAAKNLGCDVPAEHIDAAVEYVKRCSIRNRGFGYQPGSESSPTRAGTGILCLEICGVHHSPETLGAADSLLQGPLRADQDWFFYGVYYCTVGMFQVGGKQWEQSKGHLIPLLLNLQAEDGSWSGRRNEELKLGTVYATSLAVLALSVEYQYLPIYQR
;
A
#
# COMPACT_ATOMS: atom_id res chain seq x y z
N GLY A 1 -8.74 10.78 -12.72
CA GLY A 1 -7.48 10.04 -12.92
C GLY A 1 -7.55 8.76 -12.13
N GLY A 2 -7.80 7.64 -12.78
CA GLY A 2 -7.71 6.33 -12.17
C GLY A 2 -7.29 5.36 -13.26
N TRP A 3 -6.76 4.21 -12.86
CA TRP A 3 -6.31 3.20 -13.82
C TRP A 3 -6.93 1.85 -13.53
N ARG A 4 -6.89 1.03 -14.58
CA ARG A 4 -7.35 -0.36 -14.62
C ARG A 4 -6.39 -1.17 -15.48
N TYR A 5 -6.58 -2.48 -15.48
CA TYR A 5 -5.72 -3.44 -16.16
C TYR A 5 -5.65 -3.27 -17.69
N ALA A 6 -6.64 -2.66 -18.33
CA ALA A 6 -6.64 -2.41 -19.78
C ALA A 6 -6.70 -0.91 -20.11
N PRO A 7 -5.99 -0.44 -21.16
CA PRO A 7 -6.05 0.96 -21.59
C PRO A 7 -7.45 1.43 -22.02
N SER A 8 -8.31 0.49 -22.43
CA SER A 8 -9.68 0.75 -22.90
C SER A 8 -10.73 0.64 -21.78
N SER A 9 -10.33 0.38 -20.54
CA SER A 9 -11.26 0.30 -19.41
C SER A 9 -11.96 1.64 -19.19
N ASN A 10 -13.26 1.57 -18.90
CA ASN A 10 -14.09 2.71 -18.54
C ASN A 10 -14.27 2.87 -17.02
N ASP A 11 -13.66 1.99 -16.23
CA ASP A 11 -13.60 2.04 -14.78
C ASP A 11 -12.16 2.18 -14.29
N SER A 12 -11.99 2.21 -12.97
CA SER A 12 -10.67 2.28 -12.33
C SER A 12 -10.73 1.56 -11.00
N ASP A 13 -9.57 1.22 -10.45
CA ASP A 13 -9.46 0.71 -9.07
C ASP A 13 -8.25 1.30 -8.32
N LEU A 14 -8.29 1.14 -6.99
CA LEU A 14 -7.24 1.63 -6.09
C LEU A 14 -5.90 0.93 -6.30
N SER A 15 -5.89 -0.38 -6.59
CA SER A 15 -4.66 -1.18 -6.68
C SER A 15 -3.83 -0.78 -7.89
N VAL A 16 -4.42 -0.77 -9.09
CA VAL A 16 -3.76 -0.38 -10.32
C VAL A 16 -3.43 1.10 -10.30
N THR A 17 -4.32 1.95 -9.76
CA THR A 17 -4.00 3.37 -9.56
C THR A 17 -2.77 3.55 -8.66
N GLY A 18 -2.65 2.75 -7.59
CA GLY A 18 -1.45 2.75 -6.75
C GLY A 18 -0.18 2.34 -7.49
N TRP A 19 -0.25 1.32 -8.36
CA TRP A 19 0.90 0.93 -9.20
C TRP A 19 1.35 2.07 -10.10
N GLN A 20 0.40 2.73 -10.75
CA GLN A 20 0.69 3.85 -11.65
C GLN A 20 1.27 5.04 -10.88
N LEU A 21 0.72 5.38 -9.70
CA LEU A 21 1.27 6.44 -8.86
C LEU A 21 2.71 6.15 -8.39
N LEU A 22 3.00 4.92 -7.98
CA LEU A 22 4.37 4.50 -7.63
C LEU A 22 5.32 4.63 -8.84
N ALA A 23 4.90 4.17 -10.01
CA ALA A 23 5.68 4.26 -11.24
C ALA A 23 5.92 5.71 -11.69
N LEU A 24 4.88 6.55 -11.68
CA LEU A 24 4.97 7.97 -12.03
C LEU A 24 5.83 8.74 -11.01
N ARG A 25 5.74 8.41 -9.72
CA ARG A 25 6.63 8.97 -8.70
C ARG A 25 8.08 8.61 -8.97
N ALA A 26 8.36 7.35 -9.31
CA ALA A 26 9.70 6.92 -9.67
C ALA A 26 10.22 7.64 -10.93
N ALA A 27 9.39 7.80 -11.97
CA ALA A 27 9.75 8.56 -13.16
C ALA A 27 10.08 10.03 -12.82
N LYS A 28 9.27 10.67 -11.98
CA LYS A 28 9.52 12.04 -11.50
C LYS A 28 10.83 12.15 -10.71
N ASN A 29 11.14 11.16 -9.86
CA ASN A 29 12.42 11.11 -9.14
C ASN A 29 13.64 10.97 -10.06
N LEU A 30 13.46 10.42 -11.27
CA LEU A 30 14.49 10.34 -12.32
C LEU A 30 14.58 11.61 -13.18
N GLY A 31 13.76 12.63 -12.90
CA GLY A 31 13.73 13.88 -13.66
C GLY A 31 12.85 13.84 -14.92
N CYS A 32 12.02 12.80 -15.10
CA CYS A 32 11.03 12.80 -16.17
C CYS A 32 9.96 13.87 -15.92
N ASP A 33 9.51 14.52 -16.98
CA ASP A 33 8.38 15.45 -16.92
C ASP A 33 7.07 14.67 -16.77
N VAL A 34 6.52 14.68 -15.56
CA VAL A 34 5.25 14.04 -15.21
C VAL A 34 4.22 15.14 -14.97
N PRO A 35 3.20 15.28 -15.83
CA PRO A 35 2.22 16.35 -15.72
C PRO A 35 1.51 16.35 -14.37
N ALA A 36 1.55 17.48 -13.66
CA ALA A 36 0.97 17.61 -12.32
C ALA A 36 -0.55 17.34 -12.33
N GLU A 37 -1.25 17.81 -13.36
CA GLU A 37 -2.69 17.61 -13.54
C GLU A 37 -3.13 16.13 -13.53
N HIS A 38 -2.28 15.21 -13.99
CA HIS A 38 -2.57 13.77 -13.97
C HIS A 38 -2.40 13.18 -12.57
N ILE A 39 -1.44 13.69 -11.79
CA ILE A 39 -1.25 13.33 -10.38
C ILE A 39 -2.39 13.89 -9.54
N ASP A 40 -2.79 15.14 -9.75
CA ASP A 40 -3.92 15.75 -9.05
C ASP A 40 -5.21 14.98 -9.32
N ALA A 41 -5.47 14.62 -10.58
CA ALA A 41 -6.62 13.81 -10.96
C ALA A 41 -6.59 12.39 -10.36
N ALA A 42 -5.40 11.86 -10.07
CA ALA A 42 -5.18 10.58 -9.41
C ALA A 42 -5.42 10.64 -7.90
N VAL A 43 -4.89 11.67 -7.25
CA VAL A 43 -5.14 11.98 -5.84
C VAL A 43 -6.64 12.10 -5.58
N GLU A 44 -7.36 12.85 -6.42
CA GLU A 44 -8.81 13.01 -6.26
C GLU A 44 -9.59 11.70 -6.44
N TYR A 45 -9.11 10.78 -7.29
CA TYR A 45 -9.70 9.44 -7.37
C TYR A 45 -9.43 8.62 -6.10
N VAL A 46 -8.19 8.63 -5.59
CA VAL A 46 -7.83 7.93 -4.34
C VAL A 46 -8.66 8.45 -3.16
N LYS A 47 -8.86 9.77 -3.04
CA LYS A 47 -9.75 10.36 -2.04
C LYS A 47 -11.19 9.90 -2.19
N ARG A 48 -11.72 9.76 -3.41
CA ARG A 48 -13.07 9.18 -3.63
C ARG A 48 -13.17 7.71 -3.22
N CYS A 49 -12.05 6.98 -3.16
CA CYS A 49 -12.01 5.64 -2.60
C CYS A 49 -12.01 5.64 -1.05
N SER A 50 -11.74 6.78 -0.38
CA SER A 50 -11.80 6.88 1.08
C SER A 50 -13.22 6.66 1.59
N ILE A 51 -13.37 5.86 2.65
CA ILE A 51 -14.65 5.56 3.29
C ILE A 51 -14.72 6.25 4.63
N ARG A 52 -15.32 7.44 4.65
CA ARG A 52 -15.49 8.26 5.87
C ARG A 52 -14.18 8.41 6.66
N ASN A 53 -13.05 8.50 5.95
CA ASN A 53 -11.70 8.58 6.52
C ASN A 53 -11.34 7.40 7.44
N ARG A 54 -11.89 6.19 7.21
CA ARG A 54 -11.58 4.99 8.00
C ARG A 54 -10.87 3.89 7.23
N GLY A 55 -10.49 4.17 5.99
CA GLY A 55 -9.91 3.20 5.07
C GLY A 55 -10.32 3.50 3.65
N PHE A 56 -9.98 2.59 2.75
CA PHE A 56 -10.16 2.80 1.32
C PHE A 56 -10.81 1.59 0.65
N GLY A 57 -11.78 1.86 -0.22
CA GLY A 57 -12.44 0.89 -1.06
C GLY A 57 -11.62 0.51 -2.30
N TYR A 58 -11.99 -0.61 -2.93
CA TYR A 58 -11.36 -1.01 -4.19
C TYR A 58 -11.73 -0.05 -5.32
N GLN A 59 -12.99 0.39 -5.31
CA GLN A 59 -13.53 1.48 -6.11
C GLN A 59 -14.32 2.41 -5.16
N PRO A 60 -14.64 3.65 -5.58
CA PRO A 60 -15.53 4.51 -4.81
C PRO A 60 -16.84 3.79 -4.42
N GLY A 61 -17.19 3.84 -3.14
CA GLY A 61 -18.39 3.17 -2.61
C GLY A 61 -18.23 1.67 -2.30
N SER A 62 -17.09 1.04 -2.59
CA SER A 62 -16.79 -0.32 -2.14
C SER A 62 -16.40 -0.36 -0.67
N GLU A 63 -16.52 -1.51 -0.01
CA GLU A 63 -16.03 -1.72 1.37
C GLU A 63 -14.51 -1.55 1.49
N SER A 64 -14.00 -1.29 2.70
CA SER A 64 -12.56 -1.19 2.98
C SER A 64 -11.93 -2.56 3.29
N SER A 65 -10.61 -2.67 3.17
CA SER A 65 -9.83 -3.74 3.81
C SER A 65 -8.49 -3.18 4.29
N PRO A 66 -7.79 -3.84 5.24
CA PRO A 66 -6.46 -3.41 5.69
C PRO A 66 -5.49 -3.17 4.54
N THR A 67 -5.41 -4.11 3.59
CA THR A 67 -4.59 -4.01 2.37
C THR A 67 -4.89 -2.73 1.58
N ARG A 68 -6.18 -2.44 1.34
CA ARG A 68 -6.58 -1.23 0.60
C ARG A 68 -6.35 0.03 1.41
N ALA A 69 -6.50 -0.02 2.74
CA ALA A 69 -6.15 1.08 3.61
C ALA A 69 -4.67 1.46 3.48
N GLY A 70 -3.77 0.48 3.54
CA GLY A 70 -2.34 0.67 3.29
C GLY A 70 -2.06 1.25 1.89
N THR A 71 -2.73 0.75 0.85
CA THR A 71 -2.56 1.27 -0.52
C THR A 71 -2.99 2.73 -0.63
N GLY A 72 -4.16 3.09 -0.12
CA GLY A 72 -4.67 4.47 -0.16
C GLY A 72 -3.80 5.45 0.62
N ILE A 73 -3.37 5.07 1.82
CA ILE A 73 -2.39 5.83 2.63
C ILE A 73 -1.13 6.08 1.80
N LEU A 74 -0.53 5.01 1.27
CA LEU A 74 0.70 5.12 0.50
C LEU A 74 0.53 6.06 -0.70
N CYS A 75 -0.54 5.89 -1.47
CA CYS A 75 -0.84 6.73 -2.63
C CYS A 75 -0.89 8.22 -2.28
N LEU A 76 -1.57 8.60 -1.21
CA LEU A 76 -1.69 10.00 -0.81
C LEU A 76 -0.33 10.55 -0.32
N GLU A 77 0.38 9.79 0.51
CA GLU A 77 1.68 10.21 1.04
C GLU A 77 2.74 10.40 -0.05
N ILE A 78 2.89 9.46 -1.00
CA ILE A 78 3.89 9.60 -2.08
C ILE A 78 3.56 10.72 -3.07
N CYS A 79 2.30 11.14 -3.13
CA CYS A 79 1.84 12.25 -3.95
C CYS A 79 1.95 13.61 -3.23
N GLY A 80 2.50 13.65 -2.00
CA GLY A 80 2.69 14.89 -1.24
C GLY A 80 1.46 15.35 -0.47
N VAL A 81 0.41 14.52 -0.39
CA VAL A 81 -0.81 14.80 0.38
C VAL A 81 -0.65 14.24 1.79
N HIS A 82 0.40 14.72 2.47
CA HIS A 82 0.83 14.19 3.75
C HIS A 82 -0.21 14.42 4.85
N HIS A 83 -0.41 13.40 5.68
CA HIS A 83 -1.24 13.45 6.90
C HIS A 83 -2.64 14.01 6.64
N SER A 84 -3.20 13.71 5.47
CA SER A 84 -4.58 14.08 5.17
C SER A 84 -5.56 13.41 6.14
N PRO A 85 -6.79 13.94 6.30
CA PRO A 85 -7.81 13.28 7.11
C PRO A 85 -8.07 11.83 6.71
N GLU A 86 -8.08 11.54 5.40
CA GLU A 86 -8.21 10.19 4.84
C GLU A 86 -7.06 9.29 5.29
N THR A 87 -5.82 9.78 5.20
CA THR A 87 -4.62 9.03 5.59
C THR A 87 -4.60 8.75 7.09
N LEU A 88 -4.73 9.77 7.93
CA LEU A 88 -4.63 9.60 9.38
C LEU A 88 -5.74 8.71 9.93
N GLY A 89 -6.98 8.91 9.49
CA GLY A 89 -8.09 8.10 9.96
C GLY A 89 -8.04 6.65 9.44
N ALA A 90 -7.51 6.42 8.23
CA ALA A 90 -7.23 5.07 7.74
C ALA A 90 -6.09 4.40 8.52
N ALA A 91 -5.04 5.15 8.87
CA ALA A 91 -3.93 4.66 9.69
C ALA A 91 -4.42 4.25 11.09
N ASP A 92 -5.22 5.09 11.75
CA ASP A 92 -5.80 4.77 13.06
C ASP A 92 -6.75 3.56 12.99
N SER A 93 -7.54 3.45 11.93
CA SER A 93 -8.43 2.30 11.70
C SER A 93 -7.64 1.01 11.46
N LEU A 94 -6.51 1.10 10.74
CA LEU A 94 -5.60 -0.03 10.52
C LEU A 94 -4.95 -0.50 11.82
N LEU A 95 -4.70 0.38 12.79
CA LEU A 95 -4.18 -0.01 14.11
C LEU A 95 -5.25 -0.74 14.95
N GLN A 96 -6.54 -0.39 14.79
CA GLN A 96 -7.65 -1.06 15.47
C GLN A 96 -8.01 -2.41 14.82
N GLY A 97 -7.87 -2.50 13.50
CA GLY A 97 -8.11 -3.70 12.71
C GLY A 97 -6.91 -4.03 11.84
N PRO A 98 -5.79 -4.51 12.43
CA PRO A 98 -4.56 -4.70 11.71
C PRO A 98 -4.66 -5.85 10.69
N LEU A 99 -3.75 -5.81 9.72
CA LEU A 99 -3.58 -6.87 8.73
C LEU A 99 -3.29 -8.20 9.44
N ARG A 100 -3.94 -9.27 8.98
CA ARG A 100 -3.80 -10.62 9.55
C ARG A 100 -3.40 -11.63 8.49
N ALA A 101 -2.62 -12.63 8.90
CA ALA A 101 -2.08 -13.66 8.02
C ALA A 101 -3.12 -14.57 7.34
N ASP A 102 -4.38 -14.52 7.77
CA ASP A 102 -5.50 -15.27 7.22
C ASP A 102 -6.32 -14.48 6.19
N GLN A 103 -5.92 -13.26 5.84
CA GLN A 103 -6.62 -12.42 4.87
C GLN A 103 -6.17 -12.71 3.43
N ASP A 104 -7.04 -12.38 2.47
CA ASP A 104 -6.70 -12.43 1.05
C ASP A 104 -5.64 -11.38 0.72
N TRP A 105 -4.70 -11.74 -0.16
CA TRP A 105 -3.61 -10.87 -0.60
C TRP A 105 -2.80 -10.34 0.60
N PHE A 106 -2.44 -11.24 1.52
CA PHE A 106 -1.77 -10.89 2.76
C PHE A 106 -0.39 -10.27 2.51
N PHE A 107 0.46 -10.88 1.68
CA PHE A 107 1.80 -10.34 1.40
C PHE A 107 1.75 -9.05 0.59
N TYR A 108 0.74 -8.92 -0.28
CA TYR A 108 0.45 -7.64 -0.93
C TYR A 108 0.10 -6.57 0.10
N GLY A 109 -0.79 -6.88 1.04
CA GLY A 109 -1.15 -6.02 2.16
C GLY A 109 0.04 -5.69 3.06
N VAL A 110 0.92 -6.66 3.32
CA VAL A 110 2.15 -6.47 4.09
C VAL A 110 2.97 -5.34 3.48
N TYR A 111 3.22 -5.40 2.17
CA TYR A 111 4.00 -4.38 1.48
C TYR A 111 3.33 -2.99 1.60
N TYR A 112 2.06 -2.87 1.20
CA TYR A 112 1.38 -1.57 1.18
C TYR A 112 1.14 -0.97 2.58
N CYS A 113 0.72 -1.79 3.55
CA CYS A 113 0.54 -1.35 4.93
C CYS A 113 1.87 -0.91 5.53
N THR A 114 2.94 -1.67 5.31
CA THR A 114 4.25 -1.34 5.86
C THR A 114 4.77 -0.03 5.29
N VAL A 115 4.82 0.10 3.95
CA VAL A 115 5.34 1.31 3.31
C VAL A 115 4.42 2.51 3.57
N GLY A 116 3.09 2.33 3.53
CA GLY A 116 2.14 3.40 3.81
C GLY A 116 2.25 3.92 5.25
N MET A 117 2.25 3.02 6.23
CA MET A 117 2.41 3.40 7.65
C MET A 117 3.80 3.96 7.92
N PHE A 118 4.83 3.45 7.24
CA PHE A 118 6.14 4.06 7.29
C PHE A 118 6.13 5.47 6.69
N GLN A 119 5.39 5.77 5.64
CA GLN A 119 5.31 7.15 5.15
C GLN A 119 4.61 8.09 6.15
N VAL A 120 3.55 7.61 6.81
CA VAL A 120 2.89 8.37 7.90
C VAL A 120 3.86 8.66 9.06
N GLY A 121 4.66 7.67 9.45
CA GLY A 121 5.65 7.82 10.52
C GLY A 121 5.05 7.96 11.92
N GLY A 122 5.86 8.48 12.85
CA GLY A 122 5.43 8.77 14.22
C GLY A 122 4.89 7.55 14.97
N LYS A 123 3.92 7.80 15.85
CA LYS A 123 3.31 6.78 16.71
C LYS A 123 2.59 5.69 15.91
N GLN A 124 1.95 6.08 14.80
CA GLN A 124 1.25 5.13 13.94
C GLN A 124 2.20 4.11 13.33
N TRP A 125 3.37 4.56 12.84
CA TRP A 125 4.40 3.66 12.36
C TRP A 125 4.89 2.72 13.45
N GLU A 126 5.30 3.23 14.62
CA GLU A 126 5.87 2.39 15.68
C GLU A 126 4.90 1.29 16.14
N GLN A 127 3.60 1.62 16.25
CA GLN A 127 2.58 0.63 16.61
C GLN A 127 2.34 -0.40 15.49
N SER A 128 2.28 0.06 14.23
CA SER A 128 2.11 -0.84 13.08
C SER A 128 3.29 -1.79 12.93
N LYS A 129 4.51 -1.26 13.05
CA LYS A 129 5.78 -2.00 13.04
C LYS A 129 5.81 -3.08 14.13
N GLY A 130 5.40 -2.72 15.36
CA GLY A 130 5.32 -3.63 16.49
C GLY A 130 4.38 -4.83 16.29
N HIS A 131 3.46 -4.76 15.32
CA HIS A 131 2.60 -5.88 14.92
C HIS A 131 3.11 -6.60 13.67
N LEU A 132 3.38 -5.86 12.58
CA LEU A 132 3.68 -6.45 11.28
C LEU A 132 5.03 -7.16 11.22
N ILE A 133 6.08 -6.58 11.83
CA ILE A 133 7.42 -7.15 11.76
C ILE A 133 7.49 -8.50 12.50
N PRO A 134 7.03 -8.63 13.77
CA PRO A 134 7.01 -9.93 14.44
C PRO A 134 6.12 -10.95 13.72
N LEU A 135 4.99 -10.51 13.16
CA LEU A 135 4.12 -11.39 12.37
C LEU A 135 4.86 -11.98 11.17
N LEU A 136 5.63 -11.16 10.42
CA LEU A 136 6.40 -11.64 9.28
C LEU A 136 7.51 -12.60 9.70
N LEU A 137 8.27 -12.27 10.74
CA LEU A 137 9.36 -13.13 11.21
C LEU A 137 8.84 -14.50 11.67
N ASN A 138 7.68 -14.54 12.33
CA ASN A 138 7.04 -15.80 12.74
C ASN A 138 6.53 -16.65 11.57
N LEU A 139 6.31 -16.04 10.41
CA LEU A 139 5.82 -16.72 9.20
C LEU A 139 6.96 -17.15 8.27
N GLN A 140 8.21 -16.79 8.56
CA GLN A 140 9.36 -17.14 7.75
C GLN A 140 9.62 -18.65 7.83
N ALA A 141 9.82 -19.28 6.68
CA ALA A 141 10.23 -20.67 6.61
C ALA A 141 11.73 -20.83 6.97
N GLU A 142 12.15 -22.06 7.25
CA GLU A 142 13.55 -22.37 7.62
C GLU A 142 14.56 -21.99 6.53
N ASP A 143 14.17 -22.05 5.26
CA ASP A 143 14.98 -21.63 4.12
C ASP A 143 15.01 -20.11 3.91
N GLY A 144 14.35 -19.37 4.79
CA GLY A 144 14.25 -17.92 4.76
C GLY A 144 13.14 -17.38 3.85
N SER A 145 12.37 -18.23 3.18
CA SER A 145 11.30 -17.83 2.26
C SER A 145 9.97 -17.57 2.95
N TRP A 146 9.06 -16.93 2.21
CA TRP A 146 7.64 -16.85 2.53
C TRP A 146 6.81 -17.35 1.35
N SER A 147 5.63 -17.90 1.65
CA SER A 147 4.66 -18.39 0.67
C SER A 147 3.30 -17.76 0.89
N GLY A 148 2.53 -17.53 -0.19
CA GLY A 148 1.16 -17.02 -0.11
C GLY A 148 0.28 -17.78 0.90
N ARG A 149 -0.72 -17.11 1.46
CA ARG A 149 -1.47 -17.66 2.62
C ARG A 149 -2.87 -18.13 2.28
N ARG A 150 -3.52 -17.53 1.28
CA ARG A 150 -4.93 -17.75 1.01
C ARG A 150 -5.29 -17.57 -0.47
N ASN A 151 -6.26 -18.36 -0.92
CA ASN A 151 -6.92 -18.24 -2.22
C ASN A 151 -5.93 -18.09 -3.38
N GLU A 152 -6.07 -17.04 -4.19
CA GLU A 152 -5.25 -16.81 -5.38
C GLU A 152 -3.78 -16.52 -5.04
N GLU A 153 -3.49 -15.97 -3.86
CA GLU A 153 -2.12 -15.67 -3.45
C GLU A 153 -1.26 -16.95 -3.28
N LEU A 154 -1.88 -18.09 -2.97
CA LEU A 154 -1.20 -19.39 -2.87
C LEU A 154 -0.54 -19.81 -4.19
N LYS A 155 -1.09 -19.37 -5.33
CA LYS A 155 -0.65 -19.78 -6.67
C LYS A 155 0.52 -18.95 -7.20
N LEU A 156 0.91 -17.86 -6.51
CA LEU A 156 1.94 -16.93 -6.96
C LEU A 156 3.36 -17.36 -6.61
N GLY A 157 3.51 -18.43 -5.84
CA GLY A 157 4.80 -19.00 -5.47
C GLY A 157 5.57 -18.21 -4.40
N THR A 158 6.73 -18.74 -4.01
CA THR A 158 7.54 -18.19 -2.92
C THR A 158 8.26 -16.90 -3.32
N VAL A 159 8.66 -16.75 -4.59
CA VAL A 159 9.34 -15.54 -5.08
C VAL A 159 8.48 -14.30 -4.83
N TYR A 160 7.18 -14.38 -5.10
CA TYR A 160 6.24 -13.28 -4.89
C TYR A 160 6.19 -12.86 -3.41
N ALA A 161 5.85 -13.80 -2.52
CA ALA A 161 5.66 -13.51 -1.10
C ALA A 161 6.97 -13.10 -0.41
N THR A 162 8.08 -13.78 -0.75
CA THR A 162 9.41 -13.46 -0.22
C THR A 162 9.84 -12.05 -0.62
N SER A 163 9.64 -11.67 -1.89
CA SER A 163 10.01 -10.32 -2.35
C SER A 163 9.27 -9.23 -1.58
N LEU A 164 7.95 -9.39 -1.39
CA LEU A 164 7.14 -8.41 -0.66
C LEU A 164 7.46 -8.38 0.84
N ALA A 165 7.73 -9.53 1.45
CA ALA A 165 8.16 -9.61 2.84
C ALA A 165 9.51 -8.90 3.05
N VAL A 166 10.50 -9.15 2.18
CA VAL A 166 11.81 -8.48 2.24
C VAL A 166 11.69 -6.98 2.05
N LEU A 167 10.87 -6.53 1.08
CA LEU A 167 10.63 -5.10 0.87
C LEU A 167 9.99 -4.43 2.10
N ALA A 168 9.05 -5.11 2.77
CA ALA A 168 8.45 -4.61 4.00
C ALA A 168 9.45 -4.58 5.17
N LEU A 169 10.19 -5.66 5.39
CA LEU A 169 11.21 -5.76 6.46
C LEU A 169 12.35 -4.76 6.27
N SER A 170 12.62 -4.35 5.03
CA SER A 170 13.72 -3.44 4.70
C SER A 170 13.32 -1.96 4.61
N VAL A 171 12.05 -1.61 4.87
CA VAL A 171 11.54 -0.26 4.64
C VAL A 171 12.34 0.83 5.37
N GLU A 172 12.80 0.55 6.59
CA GLU A 172 13.54 1.52 7.43
C GLU A 172 14.97 1.78 6.94
N TYR A 173 15.54 0.89 6.13
CA TYR A 173 16.85 1.13 5.52
C TYR A 173 16.77 2.10 4.34
N GLN A 174 15.56 2.40 3.85
CA GLN A 174 15.31 3.40 2.80
C GLN A 174 16.16 3.21 1.53
N TYR A 175 16.48 1.96 1.19
CA TYR A 175 17.26 1.64 0.00
C TYR A 175 16.58 2.06 -1.30
N LEU A 176 15.24 2.07 -1.33
CA LEU A 176 14.49 2.58 -2.47
C LEU A 176 14.18 4.06 -2.29
N PRO A 177 14.42 4.92 -3.30
CA PRO A 177 14.12 6.35 -3.21
C PRO A 177 12.68 6.67 -2.82
N ILE A 178 11.73 5.77 -3.12
CA ILE A 178 10.31 5.95 -2.78
C ILE A 178 10.01 5.76 -1.28
N TYR A 179 10.96 5.30 -0.49
CA TYR A 179 10.86 5.19 0.97
C TYR A 179 11.50 6.39 1.69
N GLN A 180 12.21 7.25 0.96
CA GLN A 180 12.79 8.45 1.55
C GLN A 180 11.67 9.46 1.83
N ARG A 181 11.70 10.04 3.03
CA ARG A 181 10.74 11.06 3.49
C ARG A 181 11.31 12.45 3.27
#